data_AF-A0A4V3JDI0-F1
#
_entry.id   AF-A0A4V3JDI0-F1
#
_cell.length_a   1.000
_cell.length_b   1.000
_cell.length_c   1.000
_cell.angle_alpha   90.00
_cell.angle_beta   90.00
_cell.angle_gamma   90.00
#
_symmetry.space_group_name_H-M   'P 1'
#
loop_
_entity.id
_entity.type
_entity.pdbx_description
1 polymer ?
#
loop_
_entity_poly.entity_id
_entity_poly.type
_entity_poly.pdbx_seq_one_letter_code
_entity_poly.pdbx_strand_id
1 'polypeptide(L)' 'MDGAKAGKIALAIVLGSLVGAVLGVLIDRLLGIHFLSVYLLQEAVRLELYVIKVEVQVTPASLLGLVATLFFVLKKG' A
#
# COMPACT_ATOMS: atom_id res chain seq x y z
N MET A 1 -11.71 -22.01 2.78
CA MET A 1 -11.61 -20.63 3.32
C MET A 1 -12.78 -19.86 2.73
N ASP A 2 -13.68 -19.31 3.56
CA ASP A 2 -14.87 -18.60 3.05
C ASP A 2 -14.48 -17.43 2.14
N GLY A 3 -15.12 -17.31 0.97
CA GLY A 3 -14.85 -16.22 0.02
C GLY A 3 -15.00 -14.82 0.65
N ALA A 4 -15.93 -14.67 1.59
CA ALA A 4 -16.11 -13.44 2.36
C ALA A 4 -14.91 -13.10 3.26
N LYS A 5 -14.23 -14.11 3.83
CA LYS A 5 -13.00 -13.90 4.63
C LYS A 5 -11.84 -13.51 3.73
N ALA A 6 -11.68 -14.19 2.59
CA ALA A 6 -10.65 -13.86 1.61
C ALA A 6 -10.80 -12.43 1.07
N GLY A 7 -12.04 -12.01 0.77
CA GLY A 7 -12.34 -10.64 0.32
C GLY A 7 -11.99 -9.57 1.37
N LYS A 8 -12.30 -9.81 2.65
CA LYS A 8 -11.95 -8.89 3.74
C LYS A 8 -10.43 -8.74 3.90
N ILE A 9 -9.70 -9.84 3.79
CA ILE A 9 -8.23 -9.84 3.87
C ILE A 9 -7.63 -9.08 2.68
N ALA A 10 -8.10 -9.37 1.46
CA ALA A 10 -7.65 -8.66 0.25
C ALA A 10 -7.89 -7.15 0.35
N LEU A 11 -9.08 -6.75 0.80
CA LEU A 11 -9.41 -5.34 1.01
C LEU A 11 -8.51 -4.70 2.08
N ALA A 12 -8.28 -5.39 3.19
CA ALA A 12 -7.40 -4.89 4.24
C ALA A 12 -5.97 -4.68 3.73
N ILE A 13 -5.42 -5.59 2.92
CA ILE A 13 -4.09 -5.45 2.31
C ILE A 13 -4.02 -4.19 1.45
N VAL A 14 -5.01 -3.95 0.59
CA VAL A 14 -5.05 -2.77 -0.29
C VAL A 14 -5.17 -1.49 0.52
N LEU A 15 -6.06 -1.45 1.50
CA LEU A 15 -6.24 -0.26 2.34
C LEU A 15 -4.98 0.01 3.18
N GLY A 16 -4.37 -1.05 3.72
CA GLY A 16 -3.15 -0.97 4.51
C GLY A 16 -1.97 -0.39 3.74
N SER A 17 -1.77 -0.84 2.51
CA SER A 17 -0.70 -0.33 1.65
C SER A 17 -0.93 1.13 1.25
N LEU A 18 -2.17 1.50 0.91
CA LEU A 18 -2.54 2.88 0.57
C LEU A 18 -2.36 3.82 1.76
N VAL A 19 -2.87 3.45 2.94
CA VAL A 19 -2.72 4.26 4.16
C VAL A 19 -1.25 4.39 4.53
N GLY A 20 -0.47 3.31 4.45
CA GLY A 20 0.98 3.35 4.64
C GLY A 20 1.67 4.34 3.71
N ALA A 21 1.35 4.29 2.42
CA ALA A 21 1.90 5.21 1.42
C ALA A 21 1.57 6.68 1.73
N VAL A 22 0.30 6.98 2.04
CA VAL A 22 -0.17 8.33 2.37
C VAL A 22 0.54 8.86 3.62
N LEU A 23 0.60 8.06 4.69
CA LEU A 23 1.28 8.44 5.92
C LEU A 23 2.78 8.64 5.71
N GLY A 24 3.42 7.78 4.91
CA GLY A 24 4.82 7.93 4.54
C GLY A 24 5.13 9.26 3.86
N VAL A 25 4.29 9.67 2.91
CA VAL A 25 4.43 10.97 2.22
C VAL A 25 4.24 12.13 3.20
N LEU A 26 3.28 12.03 4.12
CA LEU A 26 3.07 13.06 5.15
C LEU A 26 4.28 13.18 6.08
N ILE A 27 4.81 12.06 6.56
CA ILE A 27 5.99 12.02 7.43
C ILE A 27 7.23 12.55 6.72
N ASP A 28 7.46 12.13 5.48
CA ASP A 28 8.59 12.62 4.67
C ASP A 28 8.54 14.12 4.45
N ARG A 29 7.34 14.69 4.23
CA ARG A 29 7.18 16.15 4.09
C ARG A 29 7.41 16.88 5.41
N LEU A 30 7.02 16.30 6.54
CA LEU A 30 7.18 16.90 7.85
C LEU A 30 8.64 16.85 8.34
N LEU A 31 9.34 15.75 8.06
CA LEU A 31 10.69 15.49 8.58
C LEU A 31 11.80 15.70 7.54
N GLY A 32 11.47 15.91 6.27
CA GLY A 32 12.44 16.17 5.19
C GLY A 32 13.32 14.98 4.81
N ILE A 33 12.95 13.75 5.19
CA ILE A 33 13.83 12.57 5.10
C ILE A 33 13.72 11.89 3.72
N HIS A 34 12.67 12.16 2.95
CA HIS A 34 12.36 11.66 1.59
C HIS A 34 12.41 10.12 1.36
N PHE A 35 12.88 9.35 2.34
CA PHE A 35 13.14 7.92 2.23
C PHE A 35 11.87 7.10 2.14
N LEU A 36 10.82 7.47 2.87
CA LEU A 36 9.57 6.70 2.96
C LEU A 36 8.76 6.74 1.65
N SER A 37 8.99 7.75 0.82
CA SER A 37 8.29 8.02 -0.45
C SER A 37 9.09 7.65 -1.70
N VAL A 38 10.31 7.12 -1.56
CA VAL A 38 11.09 6.64 -2.70
C VAL A 38 10.37 5.50 -3.41
N TYR A 39 10.41 5.52 -4.74
CA TYR A 39 9.89 4.46 -5.58
C TYR A 39 10.83 3.26 -5.58
N LEU A 40 10.32 2.10 -5.15
CA LEU A 40 11.10 0.85 -5.10
C LEU A 40 11.16 0.13 -6.44
N LEU A 41 10.17 0.37 -7.30
CA LEU A 41 10.10 -0.19 -8.64
C LEU A 41 10.69 0.82 -9.63
N GLN A 42 11.52 0.33 -10.55
CA GLN A 42 12.11 1.16 -11.60
C GLN A 42 11.05 1.62 -12.61
N GLU A 43 9.99 0.82 -12.80
CA GLU A 43 8.84 1.14 -13.63
C GLU A 43 7.55 0.93 -12.84
N ALA A 44 6.61 1.86 -12.97
CA ALA A 44 5.28 1.72 -12.38
C ALA A 44 4.51 0.59 -13.07
N VAL A 45 3.75 -0.18 -12.30
CA VAL A 45 2.81 -1.14 -12.88
C VAL A 45 1.66 -0.34 -13.48
N ARG A 46 1.56 -0.36 -14.81
CA ARG A 46 0.53 0.36 -15.56
C ARG A 46 -0.64 -0.57 -15.87
N LEU A 47 -1.81 -0.19 -15.39
CA LEU A 47 -3.08 -0.76 -15.81
C LEU A 47 -3.76 0.26 -16.71
N GLU A 48 -3.69 0.01 -18.02
CA GLU A 48 -4.42 0.78 -19.02
C GLU A 48 -5.81 0.18 -19.19
N LEU A 49 -6.81 0.75 -18.50
CA LEU A 49 -8.20 0.56 -18.89
C LEU A 49 -8.53 1.56 -19.99
N TYR A 50 -9.45 1.19 -20.89
CA TYR A 50 -9.83 1.94 -22.10
C TYR A 50 -10.12 3.45 -21.88
N VAL A 51 -10.41 3.85 -20.64
CA VAL A 51 -10.70 5.25 -20.25
C VAL A 51 -9.79 5.75 -19.13
N ILE A 52 -9.14 4.87 -18.35
CA ILE A 52 -8.40 5.23 -17.14
C ILE A 52 -7.05 4.53 -17.14
N LYS A 53 -5.98 5.33 -17.06
CA LYS A 53 -4.62 4.84 -16.82
C LYS A 53 -4.35 4.90 -15.33
N VAL A 54 -4.20 3.73 -14.71
CA VAL A 54 -3.80 3.63 -13.30
C VAL A 54 -2.34 3.20 -13.25
N GLU A 55 -1.51 4.02 -12.63
CA GLU A 55 -0.13 3.67 -12.33
C GLU A 55 -0.02 3.31 -10.86
N VAL A 56 0.50 2.12 -10.57
CA VAL A 56 0.74 1.67 -9.19
C VAL A 56 2.24 1.60 -8.97
N GLN A 57 2.69 2.29 -7.92
CA GLN A 57 4.06 2.24 -7.45
C GLN A 57 4.12 1.85 -5.98
N VAL A 58 5.15 1.08 -5.64
CA VAL A 58 5.39 0.60 -4.27
C VAL A 58 6.49 1.45 -3.64
N THR A 59 6.22 1.97 -2.45
CA THR A 59 7.17 2.74 -1.63
C THR A 59 7.46 2.02 -0.32
N PRO A 60 8.58 2.33 0.37
CA PRO A 60 8.88 1.74 1.68
C PRO A 60 7.73 1.91 2.68
N ALA A 61 7.07 3.08 2.67
CA ALA A 61 5.94 3.32 3.55
C ALA A 61 4.72 2.45 3.24
N SER A 62 4.45 2.20 1.96
CA SER A 62 3.36 1.31 1.54
C SER A 62 3.60 -0.13 2.02
N LEU A 63 4.86 -0.59 2.02
CA LEU A 63 5.24 -1.89 2.56
C LEU A 63 5.08 -1.94 4.07
N LEU A 64 5.50 -0.89 4.79
CA LEU A 64 5.31 -0.83 6.25
C LEU A 64 3.83 -0.85 6.62
N GLY A 65 2.99 -0.10 5.91
CA GLY A 65 1.54 -0.12 6.10
C GLY A 65 0.93 -1.50 5.82
N LEU A 66 1.41 -2.18 4.78
CA LEU A 66 0.99 -3.54 4.44
C LEU A 66 1.41 -4.55 5.53
N VAL A 67 2.65 -4.49 6.02
CA VAL A 67 3.14 -5.37 7.10
C VAL A 67 2.36 -5.15 8.38
N ALA A 68 2.14 -3.89 8.78
CA ALA A 68 1.33 -3.56 9.94
C ALA A 68 -0.10 -4.09 9.81
N THR A 69 -0.69 -3.94 8.62
CA THR A 69 -2.05 -4.39 8.37
C THR A 69 -2.15 -5.92 8.37
N LEU A 70 -1.22 -6.62 7.74
CA LEU A 70 -1.13 -8.08 7.81
C LEU A 70 -0.96 -8.57 9.24
N PHE A 71 -0.11 -7.92 10.04
CA PHE A 71 0.05 -8.26 11.45
C PHE A 71 -1.28 -8.15 12.21
N PHE A 72 -2.04 -7.07 12.03
CA PHE A 72 -3.32 -6.90 12.71
C PHE A 72 -4.41 -7.85 12.19
N VAL A 73 -4.47 -8.07 10.88
CA VAL A 73 -5.45 -8.97 10.26
C VAL A 73 -5.20 -10.41 10.68
N LEU A 74 -3.95 -10.86 10.71
CA LEU A 74 -3.59 -12.22 11.13
C LEU A 74 -3.69 -12.42 12.65
N LYS A 75 -3.40 -11.38 13.45
CA LYS A 75 -3.52 -11.45 14.91
C LYS A 75 -4.97 -11.44 15.40
N LYS A 76 -5.89 -10.82 14.65
CA LYS A 76 -7.33 -10.75 14.98
C LYS A 76 -8.19 -11.76 14.21
N GLY A 77 -7.63 -12.44 13.20
CA GLY A 77 -8.33 -13.37 12.30
C GLY A 77 -8.43 -14.79 12.82
#